data_AF-A0A3B9BY58-F1
#
_entry.id   AF-A0A3B9BY58-F1
#
_cell.length_a   1.000
_cell.length_b   1.000
_cell.length_c   1.000
_cell.angle_alpha   90.00
_cell.angle_beta   90.00
_cell.angle_gamma   90.00
#
_symmetry.space_group_name_H-M   'P 1'
#
loop_
_entity.id
_entity.type
_entity.pdbx_description
1 polymer ?
#
loop_
_entity_poly.entity_id
_entity_poly.type
_entity_poly.pdbx_seq_one_letter_code
_entity_poly.pdbx_strand_id
1 'polypeptide(L)'
;MRRFIKKTYLTASTKLLTVHINLKIYMNNYIYYIDSAAIKLGNLAHELGDFKIAAEQYHKALSRLRAYKGDSMTPASVAASLSEKLQQMSRYQHAGNRILELETWRLTKSSFVKGHQCLKYLYLDKHQKKEKTPPSVETRALFEQGHSFETTIRRKHFPGGIDVKETAGNFGYFNSLTKHLLRREGRSVLYEATLIEDDVLVMCDILIKNEDGRIDIYEIKLNHEVNEAITADLAIQYTIAQKRFADRLHSFNLILRDPNSPDEFKIVDMTESLRNRVDDVNKKIKQFNEILSAPEPHIPMGPHCTKPYPCEFMAYCNRCNV
;
A
#
# COMPACT_ATOMS: atom_id res chain seq x y z
N MET A 1 -3.06 -46.35 -46.08
CA MET A 1 -3.50 -44.94 -45.88
C MET A 1 -2.71 -44.32 -44.73
N ARG A 2 -1.61 -43.61 -45.04
CA ARG A 2 -0.81 -42.86 -44.06
C ARG A 2 -1.43 -41.47 -43.88
N ARG A 3 -1.94 -41.16 -42.68
CA ARG A 3 -2.35 -39.80 -42.30
C ARG A 3 -1.17 -39.08 -41.64
N PHE A 4 -0.72 -38.01 -42.31
CA PHE A 4 0.26 -37.06 -41.81
C PHE A 4 -0.24 -36.38 -40.52
N ILE A 5 0.50 -36.51 -39.42
CA ILE A 5 0.41 -35.59 -38.28
C ILE A 5 1.60 -34.63 -38.42
N LYS A 6 1.35 -33.41 -38.89
CA LYS A 6 2.32 -32.30 -38.80
C LYS A 6 2.46 -31.94 -37.31
N LYS A 7 3.48 -32.49 -36.64
CA LYS A 7 4.00 -31.94 -35.39
C LYS A 7 4.70 -30.62 -35.70
N THR A 8 4.12 -29.50 -35.29
CA THR A 8 4.73 -28.18 -35.37
C THR A 8 5.88 -28.11 -34.37
N TYR A 9 7.10 -28.41 -34.81
CA TYR A 9 8.31 -28.10 -34.06
C TYR A 9 8.56 -26.60 -34.15
N LEU A 10 8.19 -25.83 -33.12
CA LEU A 10 8.77 -24.50 -32.92
C LEU A 10 10.24 -24.70 -32.54
N THR A 11 11.14 -24.40 -33.47
CA THR A 11 12.59 -24.57 -33.31
C THR A 11 13.13 -23.52 -32.34
N ALA A 12 14.25 -23.81 -31.68
CA ALA A 12 14.94 -22.85 -30.79
C ALA A 12 15.23 -21.50 -31.47
N SER A 13 15.41 -21.51 -32.79
CA SER A 13 15.56 -20.31 -33.64
C SER A 13 14.32 -19.40 -33.59
N THR A 14 13.11 -19.94 -33.60
CA THR A 14 11.87 -19.14 -33.52
C THR A 14 11.73 -18.48 -32.14
N LYS A 15 12.11 -19.18 -31.06
CA LYS A 15 12.13 -18.59 -29.70
C LYS A 15 13.16 -17.46 -29.57
N LEU A 16 14.37 -17.65 -30.09
CA LEU A 16 15.42 -16.62 -30.13
C LEU A 16 14.98 -15.39 -30.94
N LEU A 17 14.34 -15.61 -32.09
CA LEU A 17 13.81 -14.55 -32.94
C LEU A 17 12.69 -13.77 -32.23
N THR A 18 11.75 -14.47 -31.58
CA THR A 18 10.67 -13.82 -30.80
C THR A 18 11.22 -13.03 -29.61
N VAL A 19 12.24 -13.55 -28.91
CA VAL A 19 12.92 -12.81 -27.84
C VAL A 19 13.62 -11.57 -28.39
N HIS A 20 14.35 -11.68 -29.51
CA HIS A 20 14.98 -10.53 -30.16
C HIS A 20 13.99 -9.49 -30.68
N ILE A 21 12.88 -9.92 -31.28
CA ILE A 21 11.81 -9.04 -31.76
C ILE A 21 11.17 -8.32 -30.58
N ASN A 22 10.85 -9.04 -29.50
CA ASN A 22 10.34 -8.43 -28.27
C ASN A 22 11.35 -7.44 -27.69
N LEU A 23 12.63 -7.81 -27.53
CA LEU A 23 13.66 -6.89 -27.05
C LEU A 23 13.78 -5.63 -27.92
N LYS A 24 13.75 -5.75 -29.25
CA LYS A 24 13.72 -4.59 -30.16
C LYS A 24 12.47 -3.73 -29.99
N ILE A 25 11.29 -4.33 -29.84
CA ILE A 25 10.03 -3.61 -29.58
C ILE A 25 10.11 -2.86 -28.23
N TYR A 26 10.63 -3.51 -27.19
CA TYR A 26 10.83 -2.90 -25.87
C TYR A 26 11.86 -1.77 -25.93
N MET A 27 12.97 -1.94 -26.66
CA MET A 27 14.00 -0.91 -26.80
C MET A 27 13.52 0.31 -27.60
N ASN A 28 12.63 0.11 -28.58
CA ASN A 28 12.05 1.21 -29.36
C ASN A 28 10.89 1.91 -28.64
N ASN A 29 10.21 1.21 -27.73
CA ASN A 29 9.13 1.79 -26.95
C ASN A 29 9.67 2.63 -25.78
N TYR A 30 9.66 3.94 -25.98
CA TYR A 30 10.19 4.91 -25.02
C TYR A 30 9.50 4.88 -23.65
N ILE A 31 8.27 4.36 -23.55
CA ILE A 31 7.49 4.33 -22.29
C ILE A 31 8.26 3.59 -21.20
N TYR A 32 9.02 2.55 -21.55
CA TYR A 32 9.83 1.80 -20.58
C TYR A 32 11.04 2.56 -20.04
N TYR A 33 11.40 3.70 -20.64
CA TYR A 33 12.53 4.52 -20.23
C TYR A 33 12.11 5.76 -19.43
N ILE A 34 10.82 6.12 -19.46
CA ILE A 34 10.25 7.18 -18.62
C ILE A 34 9.97 6.59 -17.24
N ASP A 35 10.76 6.99 -16.23
CA ASP A 35 10.49 6.64 -14.84
C ASP A 35 9.42 7.59 -14.25
N SER A 36 8.16 7.39 -14.65
CA SER A 36 7.04 8.24 -14.20
C SER A 36 6.90 8.29 -12.69
N ALA A 37 7.27 7.21 -11.98
CA ALA A 37 7.23 7.16 -10.52
C ALA A 37 8.29 8.08 -9.89
N ALA A 38 9.53 8.03 -10.39
CA ALA A 38 10.58 8.94 -9.94
C ALA A 38 10.24 10.40 -10.29
N ILE A 39 9.76 10.68 -11.50
CA ILE A 39 9.37 12.03 -11.91
C ILE A 39 8.25 12.58 -11.02
N LYS A 40 7.21 11.78 -10.74
CA LYS A 40 6.11 12.16 -9.85
C LYS A 40 6.59 12.49 -8.45
N LEU A 41 7.39 11.61 -7.85
CA LEU A 41 7.93 11.82 -6.52
C LEU A 41 8.88 13.03 -6.46
N GLY A 42 9.68 13.25 -7.51
CA GLY A 42 10.55 14.41 -7.61
C GLY A 42 9.78 15.73 -7.72
N ASN A 43 8.67 15.76 -8.47
CA ASN A 43 7.78 16.92 -8.53
C ASN A 43 7.15 17.22 -7.17
N LEU A 44 6.61 16.21 -6.49
CA LEU A 44 6.07 16.37 -5.13
C LEU A 44 7.14 16.90 -4.18
N ALA A 45 8.34 16.30 -4.17
CA ALA A 45 9.43 16.75 -3.31
C ALA A 45 9.79 18.22 -3.57
N HIS A 46 9.86 18.63 -4.85
CA HIS A 46 10.11 20.01 -5.22
C HIS A 46 9.02 20.96 -4.71
N GLU A 47 7.74 20.59 -4.85
CA GLU A 47 6.59 21.38 -4.34
C GLU A 47 6.61 21.53 -2.82
N LEU A 48 7.08 20.52 -2.10
CA LEU A 48 7.23 20.55 -0.64
C LEU A 48 8.50 21.29 -0.18
N GLY A 49 9.40 21.68 -1.09
CA GLY A 49 10.70 22.27 -0.77
C GLY A 49 11.79 21.25 -0.36
N ASP A 50 11.55 19.95 -0.56
CA ASP A 50 12.55 18.89 -0.38
C ASP A 50 13.42 18.74 -1.64
N PHE A 51 14.27 19.73 -1.89
CA PHE A 51 15.10 19.80 -3.10
C PHE A 51 16.13 18.66 -3.17
N LYS A 52 16.50 18.07 -2.04
CA LYS A 52 17.39 16.90 -2.00
C LYS A 52 16.71 15.68 -2.61
N ILE A 53 15.52 15.31 -2.14
CA ILE A 53 14.76 14.20 -2.72
C ILE A 53 14.36 14.51 -4.17
N ALA A 54 13.97 15.75 -4.48
CA ALA A 54 13.64 16.16 -5.84
C ALA A 54 14.81 15.88 -6.80
N ALA A 55 16.02 16.32 -6.44
CA ALA A 55 17.22 16.10 -7.24
C ALA A 55 17.55 14.61 -7.37
N GLU A 56 17.52 13.84 -6.27
CA GLU A 56 17.76 12.39 -6.28
C GLU A 56 16.83 11.67 -7.27
N GLN A 57 15.53 12.00 -7.25
CA GLN A 57 14.55 11.37 -8.15
C GLN A 57 14.68 11.82 -9.60
N TYR A 58 14.97 13.10 -9.87
CA TYR A 58 15.21 13.58 -11.23
C TYR A 58 16.48 12.98 -11.83
N HIS A 59 17.55 12.82 -11.06
CA HIS A 59 18.75 12.11 -11.51
C HIS A 59 18.47 10.64 -11.82
N LYS A 60 17.69 9.96 -10.98
CA LYS A 60 17.25 8.58 -11.24
C LYS A 60 16.48 8.47 -12.55
N ALA A 61 15.51 9.36 -12.79
CA ALA A 61 14.75 9.40 -14.03
C ALA A 61 15.64 9.68 -15.26
N LEU A 62 16.55 10.65 -15.17
CA LEU A 62 17.51 10.97 -16.23
C LEU A 62 18.44 9.79 -16.55
N SER A 63 18.91 9.06 -15.54
CA SER A 63 19.73 7.87 -15.73
C SER A 63 19.02 6.81 -16.58
N ARG A 64 17.70 6.64 -16.38
CA ARG A 64 16.90 5.70 -17.16
C ARG A 64 16.69 6.19 -18.60
N LEU A 65 16.43 7.49 -18.79
CA LEU A 65 16.26 8.10 -20.12
C LEU A 65 17.53 8.00 -20.98
N ARG A 66 18.73 8.11 -20.39
CA ARG A 66 20.02 7.97 -21.10
C ARG A 66 20.23 6.60 -21.74
N ALA A 67 19.52 5.57 -21.28
CA ALA A 67 19.57 4.24 -21.85
C ALA A 67 18.70 4.09 -23.11
N TYR A 68 17.83 5.05 -23.43
CA TYR A 68 17.01 5.02 -24.64
C TYR A 68 17.86 5.27 -25.88
N LYS A 69 17.68 4.43 -26.91
CA LYS A 69 18.43 4.47 -28.18
C LYS A 69 17.51 4.48 -29.41
N GLY A 70 16.21 4.68 -29.23
CA GLY A 70 15.27 4.79 -30.34
C GLY A 70 15.13 6.22 -30.86
N ASP A 71 14.29 6.40 -31.87
CA ASP A 71 14.19 7.65 -32.64
C ASP A 71 13.14 8.63 -32.10
N SER A 72 12.41 8.27 -31.04
CA SER A 72 11.43 9.17 -30.45
C SER A 72 12.09 10.37 -29.79
N MET A 73 11.61 11.58 -30.08
CA MET A 73 12.06 12.81 -29.41
C MET A 73 11.51 12.95 -27.98
N THR A 74 10.51 12.17 -27.59
CA THR A 74 9.84 12.30 -26.29
C THR A 74 10.83 12.16 -25.11
N PRO A 75 11.70 11.12 -25.04
CA PRO A 75 12.71 11.03 -23.99
C PRO A 75 13.67 12.21 -23.90
N ALA A 76 14.09 12.75 -25.05
CA ALA A 76 14.99 13.90 -25.10
C ALA A 76 14.30 15.16 -24.53
N SER A 77 13.05 15.39 -24.89
CA SER A 77 12.23 16.49 -24.34
C SER A 77 12.03 16.37 -22.82
N VAL A 78 11.67 15.17 -22.34
CA VAL A 78 11.55 14.91 -20.89
C VAL A 78 12.89 15.13 -20.19
N ALA A 79 14.00 14.64 -20.76
CA ALA A 79 15.32 14.83 -20.19
C ALA A 79 15.74 16.31 -20.12
N ALA A 80 15.42 17.10 -21.14
CA ALA A 80 15.67 18.54 -21.14
C ALA A 80 14.90 19.23 -20.01
N SER A 81 13.60 18.94 -19.86
CA SER A 81 12.76 19.48 -18.79
C SER A 81 13.29 19.13 -17.39
N LEU A 82 13.68 17.87 -17.16
CA LEU A 82 14.26 17.46 -15.88
C LEU A 82 15.62 18.12 -15.60
N SER A 83 16.44 18.31 -16.64
CA SER A 83 17.74 18.99 -16.52
C SER A 83 17.57 20.46 -16.17
N GLU A 84 16.58 21.13 -16.77
CA GLU A 84 16.23 22.51 -16.45
C GLU A 84 15.80 22.65 -14.99
N LYS A 85 14.91 21.77 -14.50
CA LYS A 85 14.50 21.75 -13.09
C LYS A 85 15.70 21.59 -12.14
N LEU A 86 16.63 20.70 -12.47
CA LEU A 86 17.86 20.49 -11.69
C LEU A 86 18.74 21.75 -11.67
N GLN A 87 18.87 22.45 -12.80
CA GLN A 87 19.63 23.71 -12.88
C GLN A 87 18.98 24.79 -12.01
N GLN A 88 17.65 24.95 -12.09
CA GLN A 88 16.90 25.95 -11.32
C GLN A 88 17.03 25.75 -9.80
N MET A 89 17.08 24.49 -9.35
CA MET A 89 17.21 24.15 -7.93
C MET A 89 18.64 23.99 -7.43
N SER A 90 19.66 24.04 -8.30
CA SER A 90 21.07 23.75 -7.95
C SER A 90 21.57 24.48 -6.69
N ARG A 91 21.19 25.75 -6.53
CA ARG A 91 21.50 26.60 -5.36
C ARG A 91 20.85 26.14 -4.03
N TYR A 92 19.81 25.30 -4.09
CA TYR A 92 19.06 24.82 -2.94
C TYR A 92 19.27 23.33 -2.64
N GLN A 93 20.01 22.59 -3.47
CA GLN A 93 20.18 21.13 -3.29
C GLN A 93 20.86 20.74 -1.97
N HIS A 94 21.65 21.64 -1.40
CA HIS A 94 22.31 21.47 -0.10
C HIS A 94 21.60 22.21 1.05
N ALA A 95 20.51 22.93 0.76
CA ALA A 95 19.78 23.74 1.72
C ALA A 95 18.34 23.20 1.86
N GLY A 96 17.96 22.82 3.07
CA GLY A 96 16.61 22.35 3.39
C GLY A 96 16.60 21.05 4.19
N ASN A 97 15.54 20.87 4.97
CA ASN A 97 15.31 19.65 5.73
C ASN A 97 14.69 18.59 4.81
N ARG A 98 15.11 17.32 4.98
CA ARG A 98 14.45 16.20 4.33
C ARG A 98 13.02 16.08 4.89
N ILE A 99 12.04 16.01 3.99
CA ILE A 99 10.61 15.90 4.30
C ILE A 99 10.12 14.51 3.94
N LEU A 100 10.47 14.04 2.74
CA LEU A 100 10.09 12.72 2.25
C LEU A 100 11.19 11.72 2.60
N GLU A 101 10.85 10.75 3.42
CA GLU A 101 11.74 9.71 3.89
C GLU A 101 11.27 8.36 3.37
N LEU A 102 12.20 7.57 2.84
CA LEU A 102 11.93 6.19 2.45
C LEU A 102 11.92 5.35 3.72
N GLU A 103 10.73 4.91 4.12
CA GLU A 103 10.50 4.12 5.33
C GLU A 103 10.16 2.67 4.98
N THR A 104 10.50 1.75 5.88
CA THR A 104 10.25 0.32 5.73
C THR A 104 9.46 -0.21 6.92
N TRP A 105 8.85 -1.38 6.75
CA TRP A 105 8.06 -2.05 7.78
C TRP A 105 8.15 -3.56 7.57
N ARG A 106 7.85 -4.30 8.63
CA ARG A 106 7.83 -5.76 8.64
C ARG A 106 6.41 -6.30 8.47
N LEU A 107 5.46 -5.66 9.13
CA LEU A 107 4.05 -6.03 9.18
C LEU A 107 3.16 -4.94 8.58
N THR A 108 2.02 -5.34 8.03
CA THR A 108 0.89 -4.47 7.69
C THR A 108 -0.35 -4.93 8.45
N LYS A 109 -1.42 -4.12 8.48
CA LYS A 109 -2.74 -4.59 8.97
C LYS A 109 -3.13 -5.95 8.36
N SER A 110 -3.04 -6.08 7.04
CA SER A 110 -3.40 -7.32 6.35
C SER A 110 -2.54 -8.50 6.79
N SER A 111 -1.21 -8.33 6.93
CA SER A 111 -0.36 -9.43 7.40
C SER A 111 -0.62 -9.78 8.87
N PHE A 112 -0.91 -8.78 9.71
CA PHE A 112 -1.27 -8.98 11.11
C PHE A 112 -2.55 -9.83 11.25
N VAL A 113 -3.59 -9.51 10.48
CA VAL A 113 -4.85 -10.28 10.46
C VAL A 113 -4.61 -11.72 10.00
N LYS A 114 -3.78 -11.94 8.98
CA LYS A 114 -3.39 -13.29 8.54
C LYS A 114 -2.64 -14.06 9.64
N GLY A 115 -1.74 -13.39 10.37
CA GLY A 115 -1.03 -13.98 11.51
C GLY A 115 -1.95 -14.35 12.66
N HIS A 116 -2.98 -13.53 12.90
CA HIS A 116 -4.00 -13.82 13.90
C HIS A 116 -4.78 -15.10 13.55
N GLN A 117 -5.06 -15.31 12.26
CA GLN A 117 -5.70 -16.53 11.78
C GLN A 117 -4.75 -17.74 11.84
N CYS A 118 -3.51 -17.60 11.36
CA CYS A 118 -2.51 -18.67 11.39
C CYS A 118 -1.09 -18.12 11.22
N LEU A 119 -0.15 -18.51 12.09
CA LEU A 119 1.24 -18.06 12.01
C LEU A 119 1.93 -18.53 10.71
N LYS A 120 1.56 -19.71 10.20
CA LYS A 120 2.01 -20.22 8.90
C LYS A 120 1.48 -19.36 7.76
N TYR A 121 0.25 -18.87 7.84
CA TYR A 121 -0.30 -17.95 6.85
C TYR A 121 0.50 -16.63 6.80
N LEU A 122 0.79 -16.03 7.96
CA LEU A 122 1.67 -14.86 8.03
C LEU A 122 3.05 -15.11 7.39
N TYR A 123 3.69 -16.23 7.75
CA TYR A 123 5.01 -16.59 7.21
C TYR A 123 4.98 -16.70 5.67
N LEU A 124 4.02 -17.45 5.13
CA LEU A 124 3.89 -17.67 3.69
C LEU A 124 3.54 -16.39 2.93
N ASP A 125 2.73 -15.49 3.50
CA ASP A 125 2.41 -14.19 2.89
C ASP A 125 3.64 -13.27 2.77
N LYS A 126 4.63 -13.43 3.65
CA LYS A 126 5.91 -12.71 3.55
C LYS A 126 6.88 -13.38 2.59
N HIS A 127 7.11 -14.68 2.76
CA HIS A 127 8.26 -15.38 2.17
C HIS A 127 7.91 -16.21 0.93
N GLN A 128 6.66 -16.61 0.77
CA GLN A 128 6.21 -17.51 -0.31
C GLN A 128 5.08 -16.91 -1.16
N LYS A 129 5.10 -15.59 -1.39
CA LYS A 129 4.03 -14.86 -2.12
C LYS A 129 3.60 -15.47 -3.45
N LYS A 130 4.50 -16.18 -4.15
CA LYS A 130 4.20 -16.84 -5.43
C LYS A 130 3.23 -18.01 -5.30
N GLU A 131 3.11 -18.57 -4.10
CA GLU A 131 2.21 -19.69 -3.77
C GLU A 131 0.80 -19.23 -3.38
N LYS A 132 0.59 -17.91 -3.31
CA LYS A 132 -0.68 -17.31 -2.93
C LYS A 132 -1.73 -17.55 -4.01
N THR A 133 -2.86 -18.13 -3.62
CA THR A 133 -4.02 -18.29 -4.49
C THR A 133 -4.63 -16.91 -4.78
N PRO A 134 -4.83 -16.53 -6.05
CA PRO A 134 -5.48 -15.27 -6.39
C PRO A 134 -6.94 -15.22 -5.88
N PRO A 135 -7.48 -14.04 -5.56
CA PRO A 135 -8.88 -13.91 -5.19
C PRO A 135 -9.80 -14.30 -6.35
N SER A 136 -10.93 -14.94 -6.02
CA SER A 136 -11.99 -15.30 -6.98
C SER A 136 -12.63 -14.06 -7.60
N VAL A 137 -13.41 -14.24 -8.67
CA VAL A 137 -14.12 -13.13 -9.33
C VAL A 137 -15.10 -12.46 -8.36
N GLU A 138 -15.81 -13.26 -7.58
CA GLU A 138 -16.77 -12.80 -6.57
C GLU A 138 -16.08 -12.00 -5.46
N THR A 139 -14.91 -12.48 -5.01
CA THR A 139 -14.09 -11.79 -4.00
C THR A 139 -13.62 -10.44 -4.51
N ARG A 140 -13.20 -10.36 -5.79
CA ARG A 140 -12.80 -9.08 -6.42
C ARG A 140 -13.98 -8.11 -6.54
N ALA A 141 -15.15 -8.59 -6.95
CA ALA A 141 -16.35 -7.77 -7.04
C ALA A 141 -16.74 -7.18 -5.66
N LEU A 142 -16.62 -7.94 -4.57
CA LEU A 142 -16.83 -7.44 -3.22
C LEU A 142 -15.81 -6.37 -2.83
N PHE A 143 -14.54 -6.52 -3.20
CA PHE A 143 -13.52 -5.49 -2.97
C PHE A 143 -13.85 -4.20 -3.74
N GLU A 144 -14.24 -4.30 -5.01
CA GLU A 144 -14.62 -3.15 -5.83
C GLU A 144 -15.82 -2.40 -5.26
N GLN A 145 -16.84 -3.12 -4.78
CA GLN A 145 -17.97 -2.52 -4.07
C GLN A 145 -17.53 -1.77 -2.80
N GLY A 146 -16.64 -2.37 -2.02
CA GLY A 146 -16.05 -1.73 -0.85
C GLY A 146 -15.33 -0.42 -1.18
N HIS A 147 -14.47 -0.43 -2.21
CA HIS A 147 -13.74 0.77 -2.66
C HIS A 147 -14.67 1.85 -3.21
N SER A 148 -15.74 1.46 -3.92
CA SER A 148 -16.74 2.40 -4.42
C SER A 148 -17.52 3.07 -3.27
N PHE A 149 -17.89 2.30 -2.25
CA PHE A 149 -18.53 2.83 -1.05
C PHE A 149 -17.61 3.79 -0.30
N GLU A 150 -16.36 3.39 -0.05
CA GLU A 150 -15.35 4.23 0.59
C GLU A 150 -15.11 5.55 -0.15
N THR A 151 -14.99 5.49 -1.49
CA THR A 151 -14.87 6.68 -2.35
C THR A 151 -16.08 7.60 -2.22
N THR A 152 -17.29 7.03 -2.16
CA THR A 152 -18.54 7.78 -2.01
C THR A 152 -18.59 8.50 -0.65
N ILE A 153 -18.25 7.80 0.44
CA ILE A 153 -18.19 8.37 1.78
C ILE A 153 -17.18 9.52 1.85
N ARG A 154 -15.95 9.30 1.38
CA ARG A 154 -14.90 10.35 1.34
C ARG A 154 -15.38 11.60 0.62
N ARG A 155 -15.93 11.43 -0.59
CA ARG A 155 -16.36 12.57 -1.43
C ARG A 155 -17.55 13.32 -0.87
N LYS A 156 -18.57 12.62 -0.35
CA LYS A 156 -19.81 13.25 0.12
C LYS A 156 -19.68 13.83 1.54
N HIS A 157 -18.95 13.16 2.44
CA HIS A 157 -18.97 13.47 3.87
C HIS A 157 -17.65 14.00 4.43
N PHE A 158 -16.54 13.81 3.73
CA PHE A 158 -15.23 14.29 4.16
C PHE A 158 -14.50 15.11 3.08
N PRO A 159 -15.20 16.00 2.34
CA PRO A 159 -14.64 16.63 1.14
C PRO A 159 -13.38 17.46 1.43
N GLY A 160 -12.54 17.61 0.40
CA GLY A 160 -11.32 18.41 0.46
C GLY A 160 -10.13 17.72 1.13
N GLY A 161 -10.23 16.42 1.42
CA GLY A 161 -9.11 15.64 1.94
C GLY A 161 -7.98 15.43 0.92
N ILE A 162 -6.75 15.34 1.42
CA ILE A 162 -5.57 15.00 0.61
C ILE A 162 -5.39 13.48 0.63
N ASP A 163 -5.44 12.85 -0.54
CA ASP A 163 -5.15 11.41 -0.68
C ASP A 163 -3.63 11.19 -0.68
N VAL A 164 -3.12 10.57 0.39
CA VAL A 164 -1.68 10.38 0.59
C VAL A 164 -1.09 9.43 -0.46
N LYS A 165 -1.83 8.36 -0.82
CA LYS A 165 -1.38 7.38 -1.80
C LYS A 165 -1.34 7.95 -3.20
N GLU A 166 -2.40 8.64 -3.61
CA GLU A 166 -2.45 9.29 -4.92
C GLU A 166 -1.40 10.40 -5.01
N THR A 167 -1.15 11.14 -3.93
CA THR A 167 -0.15 12.22 -3.91
C THR A 167 1.28 11.68 -4.05
N ALA A 168 1.69 10.77 -3.15
CA ALA A 168 3.07 10.26 -3.14
C ALA A 168 3.33 9.22 -4.25
N GLY A 169 2.35 8.37 -4.57
CA GLY A 169 2.45 7.28 -5.55
C GLY A 169 3.40 6.13 -5.17
N ASN A 170 4.39 6.38 -4.32
CA ASN A 170 5.32 5.38 -3.81
C ASN A 170 5.09 5.11 -2.32
N PHE A 171 4.67 3.88 -2.04
CA PHE A 171 4.26 3.39 -0.73
C PHE A 171 5.28 3.67 0.39
N GLY A 172 6.58 3.62 0.08
CA GLY A 172 7.65 3.87 1.04
C GLY A 172 7.72 5.30 1.59
N TYR A 173 7.00 6.26 0.99
CA TYR A 173 7.00 7.67 1.41
C TYR A 173 5.71 8.11 2.09
N PHE A 174 4.70 7.24 2.21
CA PHE A 174 3.36 7.65 2.65
C PHE A 174 3.34 8.16 4.10
N ASN A 175 4.10 7.53 5.00
CA ASN A 175 4.16 7.97 6.41
C ASN A 175 4.92 9.28 6.57
N SER A 176 6.05 9.48 5.88
CA SER A 176 6.74 10.77 5.86
C SER A 176 5.87 11.92 5.31
N LEU A 177 5.10 11.67 4.24
CA LEU A 177 4.13 12.63 3.72
C LEU A 177 3.01 12.90 4.74
N THR A 178 2.48 11.86 5.38
CA THR A 178 1.45 12.00 6.43
C THR A 178 1.97 12.84 7.60
N LYS A 179 3.20 12.59 8.08
CA LYS A 179 3.89 13.39 9.10
C LYS A 179 3.99 14.86 8.68
N HIS A 180 4.39 15.13 7.45
CA HIS A 180 4.51 16.49 6.92
C HIS A 180 3.15 17.21 6.89
N LEU A 181 2.11 16.57 6.32
CA LEU A 181 0.79 17.17 6.20
C LEU A 181 0.17 17.48 7.56
N LEU A 182 0.38 16.61 8.56
CA LEU A 182 -0.12 16.83 9.92
C LEU A 182 0.56 17.97 10.68
N ARG A 183 1.76 18.40 10.27
CA ARG A 183 2.46 19.56 10.85
C ARG A 183 1.96 20.91 10.36
N ARG A 184 1.18 20.95 9.27
CA ARG A 184 0.58 22.20 8.78
C ARG A 184 -0.30 22.83 9.86
N GLU A 185 -0.49 24.14 9.82
CA GLU A 185 -1.43 24.79 10.73
C GLU A 185 -2.89 24.47 10.35
N GLY A 186 -3.77 24.57 11.34
CA GLY A 186 -5.21 24.39 11.18
C GLY A 186 -5.66 22.96 10.88
N ARG A 187 -6.96 22.83 10.60
CA ARG A 187 -7.60 21.55 10.32
C ARG A 187 -7.04 20.85 9.08
N SER A 188 -6.89 19.54 9.12
CA SER A 188 -6.44 18.72 7.99
C SER A 188 -7.27 17.45 7.86
N VAL A 189 -7.68 17.10 6.64
CA VAL A 189 -8.33 15.81 6.32
C VAL A 189 -7.42 15.05 5.38
N LEU A 190 -7.03 13.84 5.76
CA LEU A 190 -6.14 13.00 4.99
C LEU A 190 -6.85 11.68 4.70
N TYR A 191 -6.85 11.28 3.43
CA TYR A 191 -7.28 9.93 3.03
C TYR A 191 -6.07 9.03 2.93
N GLU A 192 -6.27 7.76 3.27
CA GLU A 192 -5.21 6.75 3.25
C GLU A 192 -3.96 7.19 4.04
N ALA A 193 -4.17 7.97 5.11
CA ALA A 193 -3.11 8.47 5.96
C ALA A 193 -2.34 7.28 6.54
N THR A 194 -1.03 7.25 6.31
CA THR A 194 -0.22 6.06 6.63
C THR A 194 0.62 6.33 7.86
N LEU A 195 0.58 5.39 8.81
CA LEU A 195 1.34 5.42 10.04
C LEU A 195 2.26 4.20 10.08
N ILE A 196 3.51 4.43 10.49
CA ILE A 196 4.47 3.35 10.77
C ILE A 196 4.99 3.53 12.18
N GLU A 197 4.74 2.54 13.04
CA GLU A 197 5.30 2.40 14.39
C GLU A 197 5.63 0.93 14.64
N ASP A 198 6.70 0.64 15.38
CA ASP A 198 7.13 -0.73 15.74
C ASP A 198 7.20 -1.71 14.54
N ASP A 199 7.72 -1.23 13.41
CA ASP A 199 7.76 -1.96 12.13
C ASP A 199 6.39 -2.41 11.60
N VAL A 200 5.30 -1.79 12.05
CA VAL A 200 3.93 -2.03 11.56
C VAL A 200 3.45 -0.84 10.77
N LEU A 201 3.10 -1.07 9.51
CA LEU A 201 2.41 -0.09 8.67
C LEU A 201 0.90 -0.27 8.76
N VAL A 202 0.20 0.81 9.07
CA VAL A 202 -1.26 0.90 8.96
C VAL A 202 -1.64 2.10 8.09
N MET A 203 -2.71 1.94 7.33
CA MET A 203 -3.31 3.03 6.55
C MET A 203 -4.68 3.28 7.13
N CYS A 204 -4.97 4.53 7.44
CA CYS A 204 -6.25 4.98 7.94
C CYS A 204 -7.10 5.46 6.77
N ASP A 205 -8.35 5.00 6.66
CA ASP A 205 -9.19 5.38 5.52
C ASP A 205 -9.40 6.90 5.48
N ILE A 206 -9.70 7.49 6.64
CA ILE A 206 -9.76 8.94 6.86
C ILE A 206 -9.12 9.26 8.21
N LEU A 207 -8.22 10.24 8.22
CA LEU A 207 -7.64 10.82 9.42
C LEU A 207 -7.86 12.33 9.40
N ILE A 208 -8.45 12.86 10.47
CA ILE A 208 -8.72 14.28 10.65
C ILE A 208 -7.86 14.79 11.80
N LYS A 209 -7.09 15.85 11.54
CA LYS A 209 -6.52 16.69 12.60
C LYS A 209 -7.40 17.91 12.74
N ASN A 210 -7.95 18.13 13.93
CA ASN A 210 -8.80 19.27 14.26
C ASN A 210 -7.96 20.54 14.47
N GLU A 211 -8.64 21.69 14.54
CA GLU A 211 -8.01 22.99 14.81
C GLU A 211 -7.22 23.00 16.12
N ASP A 212 -7.69 22.28 17.13
CA ASP A 212 -7.04 22.12 18.44
C ASP A 212 -5.91 21.04 18.43
N GLY A 213 -5.62 20.45 17.28
CA GLY A 213 -4.58 19.44 17.10
C GLY A 213 -4.99 18.00 17.49
N ARG A 214 -6.20 17.78 18.01
CA ARG A 214 -6.73 16.42 18.25
C ARG A 214 -6.93 15.66 16.95
N ILE A 215 -6.81 14.34 17.03
CA ILE A 215 -6.88 13.42 15.90
C ILE A 215 -8.12 12.54 16.02
N ASP A 216 -8.95 12.55 14.96
CA ASP A 216 -10.06 11.63 14.78
C ASP A 216 -9.77 10.72 13.58
N ILE A 217 -9.95 9.42 13.76
CA ILE A 217 -9.80 8.43 12.70
C ILE A 217 -11.17 7.84 12.36
N TYR A 218 -11.44 7.65 11.07
CA TYR A 218 -12.64 6.97 10.58
C TYR A 218 -12.22 5.85 9.62
N GLU A 219 -12.65 4.63 9.94
CA GLU A 219 -12.47 3.45 9.10
C GLU A 219 -13.81 3.08 8.47
N ILE A 220 -13.81 2.73 7.20
CA ILE A 220 -15.04 2.49 6.43
C ILE A 220 -15.15 0.99 6.14
N LYS A 221 -16.31 0.42 6.46
CA LYS A 221 -16.63 -0.97 6.15
C LYS A 221 -17.99 -1.07 5.48
N LEU A 222 -18.07 -1.91 4.45
CA LEU A 222 -19.33 -2.20 3.75
C LEU A 222 -20.33 -2.98 4.62
N ASN A 223 -19.88 -3.50 5.77
CA ASN A 223 -20.71 -4.21 6.74
C ASN A 223 -21.81 -3.32 7.34
N HIS A 224 -22.89 -3.95 7.78
CA HIS A 224 -23.99 -3.28 8.49
C HIS A 224 -23.79 -3.22 10.00
N GLU A 225 -22.96 -4.10 10.55
CA GLU A 225 -22.76 -4.25 11.99
C GLU A 225 -21.30 -4.49 12.33
N VAL A 226 -20.94 -4.11 13.55
CA VAL A 226 -19.65 -4.44 14.15
C VAL A 226 -19.60 -5.94 14.41
N ASN A 227 -18.46 -6.56 14.12
CA ASN A 227 -18.19 -7.94 14.50
C ASN A 227 -16.74 -8.08 15.01
N GLU A 228 -16.41 -9.26 15.55
CA GLU A 228 -15.08 -9.51 16.12
C GLU A 228 -13.95 -9.40 15.08
N ALA A 229 -14.18 -9.82 13.84
CA ALA A 229 -13.17 -9.72 12.78
C ALA A 229 -12.85 -8.24 12.46
N ILE A 230 -13.88 -7.40 12.33
CA ILE A 230 -13.70 -5.95 12.16
C ILE A 230 -12.99 -5.38 13.39
N THR A 231 -13.41 -5.73 14.60
CA THR A 231 -12.80 -5.21 15.83
C THR A 231 -11.32 -5.60 15.92
N ALA A 232 -10.96 -6.83 15.54
CA ALA A 232 -9.57 -7.29 15.48
C ALA A 232 -8.75 -6.55 14.41
N ASP A 233 -9.31 -6.30 13.22
CA ASP A 233 -8.69 -5.47 12.17
C ASP A 233 -8.39 -4.05 12.68
N LEU A 234 -9.36 -3.45 13.38
CA LEU A 234 -9.24 -2.08 13.89
C LEU A 234 -8.29 -1.98 15.07
N ALA A 235 -8.18 -3.02 15.90
CA ALA A 235 -7.35 -2.99 17.10
C ALA A 235 -5.87 -2.77 16.78
N ILE A 236 -5.35 -3.32 15.67
CA ILE A 236 -3.99 -3.04 15.23
C ILE A 236 -3.83 -1.61 14.72
N GLN A 237 -4.78 -1.09 13.94
CA GLN A 237 -4.77 0.31 13.50
C GLN A 237 -4.80 1.27 14.70
N TYR A 238 -5.70 1.05 15.64
CA TYR A 238 -5.80 1.84 16.87
C TYR A 238 -4.51 1.78 17.69
N THR A 239 -3.91 0.60 17.87
CA THR A 239 -2.67 0.45 18.64
C THR A 239 -1.53 1.27 18.03
N ILE A 240 -1.38 1.26 16.71
CA ILE A 240 -0.36 2.06 16.02
C ILE A 240 -0.69 3.56 16.06
N ALA A 241 -1.96 3.93 15.89
CA ALA A 241 -2.40 5.32 16.03
C ALA A 241 -2.17 5.87 17.45
N GLN A 242 -2.48 5.08 18.47
CA GLN A 242 -2.29 5.44 19.89
C GLN A 242 -0.81 5.64 20.21
N LYS A 243 0.11 4.84 19.65
CA LYS A 243 1.55 5.06 19.78
C LYS A 243 2.01 6.37 19.12
N ARG A 244 1.50 6.67 17.92
CA ARG A 244 1.88 7.87 17.17
C ARG A 244 1.36 9.16 17.80
N PHE A 245 0.10 9.16 18.24
CA PHE A 245 -0.60 10.38 18.64
C PHE A 245 -0.74 10.54 20.15
N ALA A 246 -0.55 9.47 20.94
CA ALA A 246 -0.73 9.48 22.39
C ALA A 246 -2.07 10.16 22.76
N ASP A 247 -2.05 11.14 23.66
CA ASP A 247 -3.23 11.85 24.14
C ASP A 247 -3.92 12.70 23.08
N ARG A 248 -3.29 12.91 21.91
CA ARG A 248 -3.92 13.59 20.78
C ARG A 248 -4.91 12.70 20.04
N LEU A 249 -4.85 11.37 20.18
CA LEU A 249 -5.86 10.49 19.59
C LEU A 249 -7.17 10.66 20.36
N HIS A 250 -8.11 11.41 19.78
CA HIS A 250 -9.37 11.75 20.43
C HIS A 250 -10.43 10.69 20.22
N SER A 251 -10.65 10.27 18.97
CA SER A 251 -11.62 9.22 18.66
C SER A 251 -11.15 8.30 17.54
N PHE A 252 -11.63 7.06 17.60
CA PHE A 252 -11.43 6.06 16.57
C PHE A 252 -12.79 5.47 16.19
N ASN A 253 -13.28 5.83 15.02
CA ASN A 253 -14.64 5.61 14.59
C ASN A 253 -14.71 4.59 13.45
N LEU A 254 -15.82 3.87 13.41
CA LEU A 254 -16.15 2.92 12.36
C LEU A 254 -17.41 3.37 11.63
N ILE A 255 -17.30 3.57 10.33
CA ILE A 255 -18.40 3.85 9.41
C ILE A 255 -18.91 2.52 8.86
N LEU A 256 -20.20 2.24 9.08
CA LEU A 256 -20.91 1.06 8.60
C LEU A 256 -22.04 1.47 7.66
N ARG A 257 -22.24 0.71 6.60
CA ARG A 257 -23.34 0.94 5.66
C ARG A 257 -24.69 0.78 6.34
N ASP A 258 -25.61 1.70 6.09
CA ASP A 258 -26.98 1.56 6.57
C ASP A 258 -27.70 0.42 5.81
N PRO A 259 -28.39 -0.50 6.51
CA PRO A 259 -29.13 -1.58 5.86
C PRO A 259 -30.37 -1.10 5.09
N ASN A 260 -30.93 0.06 5.44
CA ASN A 260 -32.17 0.58 4.89
C ASN A 260 -31.95 1.60 3.76
N SER A 261 -30.74 2.15 3.64
CA SER A 261 -30.42 3.12 2.60
C SER A 261 -29.01 2.90 2.05
N PRO A 262 -28.86 2.67 0.73
CA PRO A 262 -27.55 2.39 0.11
C PRO A 262 -26.58 3.58 0.17
N ASP A 263 -27.10 4.79 0.37
CA ASP A 263 -26.33 6.03 0.46
C ASP A 263 -26.11 6.53 1.89
N GLU A 264 -26.70 5.88 2.89
CA GLU A 264 -26.54 6.25 4.30
C GLU A 264 -25.58 5.31 5.04
N PHE A 265 -25.07 5.80 6.16
CA PHE A 265 -24.16 5.08 7.02
C PHE A 265 -24.38 5.49 8.47
N LYS A 266 -23.96 4.61 9.37
CA LYS A 266 -23.84 4.91 10.80
C LYS A 266 -22.39 5.01 11.20
N ILE A 267 -22.10 5.87 12.17
CA ILE A 267 -20.80 6.01 12.81
C ILE A 267 -20.89 5.36 14.18
N VAL A 268 -19.95 4.46 14.48
CA VAL A 268 -19.80 3.83 15.79
C VAL A 268 -18.46 4.26 16.36
N ASP A 269 -18.47 4.88 17.55
CA ASP A 269 -17.24 5.14 18.29
C ASP A 269 -16.71 3.82 18.87
N MET A 270 -15.51 3.44 18.44
CA MET A 270 -14.85 2.20 18.84
C MET A 270 -13.75 2.43 19.88
N THR A 271 -13.49 3.68 20.29
CA THR A 271 -12.29 4.08 21.05
C THR A 271 -12.03 3.24 22.29
N GLU A 272 -12.99 3.16 23.22
CA GLU A 272 -12.81 2.39 24.47
C GLU A 272 -12.69 0.88 24.20
N SER A 273 -13.45 0.36 23.23
CA SER A 273 -13.41 -1.07 22.88
C SER A 273 -12.06 -1.50 22.30
N LEU A 274 -11.39 -0.61 21.56
CA LEU A 274 -10.08 -0.84 20.97
C LEU A 274 -8.96 -0.59 21.98
N ARG A 275 -9.12 0.39 22.88
CA ARG A 275 -8.17 0.66 23.97
C ARG A 275 -7.89 -0.58 24.81
N ASN A 276 -8.93 -1.34 25.15
CA ASN A 276 -8.82 -2.57 25.94
C ASN A 276 -8.07 -3.71 25.25
N ARG A 277 -7.70 -3.57 23.96
CA ARG A 277 -7.00 -4.60 23.17
C ARG A 277 -5.54 -4.29 22.92
N VAL A 278 -5.07 -3.09 23.28
CA VAL A 278 -3.71 -2.60 22.97
C VAL A 278 -2.62 -3.54 23.46
N ASP A 279 -2.73 -4.05 24.69
CA ASP A 279 -1.70 -4.94 25.27
C ASP A 279 -1.58 -6.26 24.52
N ASP A 280 -2.72 -6.88 24.18
CA ASP A 280 -2.74 -8.14 23.45
C ASP A 280 -2.27 -7.97 22.01
N VAL A 281 -2.61 -6.84 21.38
CA VAL A 281 -2.07 -6.48 20.06
C VAL A 281 -0.55 -6.33 20.13
N ASN A 282 -0.01 -5.61 21.12
CA ASN A 282 1.44 -5.44 21.29
C ASN A 282 2.17 -6.78 21.48
N LYS A 283 1.60 -7.71 22.26
CA LYS A 283 2.15 -9.08 22.41
C LYS A 283 2.17 -9.82 21.07
N LYS A 284 1.09 -9.73 20.29
CA LYS A 284 1.00 -10.35 18.96
C LYS A 284 1.97 -9.75 17.96
N ILE A 285 2.18 -8.42 17.96
CA ILE A 285 3.19 -7.78 17.10
C ILE A 285 4.57 -8.38 17.34
N LYS A 286 4.97 -8.54 18.62
CA LYS A 286 6.25 -9.17 19.00
C LYS A 286 6.33 -10.61 18.48
N GLN A 287 5.32 -11.43 18.80
CA GLN A 287 5.24 -12.82 18.33
C GLN A 287 5.33 -12.93 16.80
N PHE A 288 4.64 -12.07 16.07
CA PHE A 288 4.61 -12.10 14.61
C PHE A 288 5.95 -11.71 14.01
N ASN A 289 6.66 -10.74 14.58
CA ASN A 289 8.01 -10.39 14.16
C ASN A 289 9.01 -11.54 14.39
N GLU A 290 8.88 -12.28 15.48
CA GLU A 290 9.68 -13.50 15.72
C GLU A 290 9.40 -14.56 14.65
N ILE A 291 8.12 -14.85 14.37
CA ILE A 291 7.72 -15.82 13.34
C ILE A 291 8.25 -15.44 11.97
N LEU A 292 8.22 -14.15 11.61
CA LEU A 292 8.76 -13.68 10.33
C LEU A 292 10.29 -13.84 10.21
N SER A 293 11.00 -14.04 11.32
CA SER A 293 12.46 -14.24 11.37
C SER A 293 12.85 -15.71 11.53
N ALA A 294 11.91 -16.58 11.85
CA ALA A 294 12.12 -18.01 12.07
C ALA A 294 11.95 -18.81 10.77
N PRO A 295 12.31 -20.10 10.74
CA PRO A 295 11.87 -21.01 9.68
C PRO A 295 10.34 -21.11 9.60
N GLU A 296 9.83 -21.66 8.50
CA GLU A 296 8.39 -21.90 8.31
C GLU A 296 7.80 -22.67 9.49
N PRO A 297 6.77 -22.12 10.18
CA PRO A 297 6.18 -22.80 11.33
C PRO A 297 5.38 -24.04 10.88
N HIS A 298 5.57 -25.13 11.60
CA HIS A 298 4.85 -26.38 11.35
C HIS A 298 3.47 -26.36 12.04
N ILE A 299 2.44 -25.97 11.29
CA ILE A 299 1.04 -25.92 11.76
C ILE A 299 0.19 -26.80 10.86
N PRO A 300 -0.46 -27.85 11.39
CA PRO A 300 -1.29 -28.74 10.60
C PRO A 300 -2.55 -28.03 10.13
N MET A 301 -3.09 -28.44 8.99
CA MET A 301 -4.35 -27.90 8.50
C MET A 301 -5.50 -28.14 9.50
N GLY A 302 -6.43 -27.18 9.59
CA GLY A 302 -7.54 -27.24 10.54
C GLY A 302 -8.57 -26.14 10.35
N PRO A 303 -9.44 -25.87 11.35
CA PRO A 303 -10.53 -24.89 11.24
C PRO A 303 -10.08 -23.47 10.87
N HIS A 304 -8.85 -23.10 11.24
CA HIS A 304 -8.25 -21.81 10.89
C HIS A 304 -7.95 -21.66 9.38
N CYS A 305 -8.03 -22.74 8.59
CA CYS A 305 -7.84 -22.65 7.14
C CYS A 305 -9.02 -21.97 6.43
N THR A 306 -10.21 -21.98 7.04
CA THR A 306 -11.44 -21.44 6.42
C THR A 306 -12.11 -20.36 7.27
N LYS A 307 -11.65 -20.10 8.50
CA LYS A 307 -12.21 -19.11 9.42
C LYS A 307 -11.13 -18.16 9.95
N PRO A 308 -11.42 -16.84 10.08
CA PRO A 308 -12.64 -16.16 9.62
C PRO A 308 -12.72 -16.00 8.10
N TYR A 309 -11.60 -16.15 7.39
CA TYR A 309 -11.53 -16.06 5.93
C TYR A 309 -10.90 -17.33 5.33
N PRO A 310 -11.21 -17.67 4.06
CA PRO A 310 -10.46 -18.69 3.34
C PRO A 310 -8.97 -18.34 3.24
N CYS A 311 -8.11 -19.23 3.72
CA CYS A 311 -6.66 -19.04 3.65
C CYS A 311 -6.17 -19.16 2.20
N GLU A 312 -5.49 -18.13 1.72
CA GLU A 312 -4.98 -18.05 0.33
C GLU A 312 -3.84 -19.07 0.05
N PHE A 313 -3.35 -19.78 1.06
CA PHE A 313 -2.26 -20.75 0.97
C PHE A 313 -2.69 -22.21 1.24
N MET A 314 -3.99 -22.51 1.30
CA MET A 314 -4.44 -23.89 1.48
C MET A 314 -3.89 -24.84 0.41
N ALA A 315 -3.81 -24.40 -0.85
CA ALA A 315 -3.23 -25.19 -1.94
C ALA A 315 -1.75 -25.51 -1.71
N TYR A 316 -1.00 -24.61 -1.08
CA TYR A 316 0.39 -24.85 -0.69
C TYR A 316 0.47 -25.87 0.44
N CYS A 317 -0.28 -25.67 1.53
CA CYS A 317 -0.26 -26.55 2.69
C CYS A 317 -0.67 -28.00 2.33
N ASN A 318 -1.70 -28.17 1.49
CA ASN A 318 -2.14 -29.48 1.00
C ASN A 318 -1.03 -30.24 0.26
N ARG A 319 -0.16 -29.57 -0.50
CA ARG A 319 0.94 -30.23 -1.23
C ARG A 319 2.11 -30.59 -0.32
N CYS A 320 2.31 -29.84 0.76
CA CYS A 320 3.41 -30.05 1.69
C CYS A 320 3.10 -31.13 2.74
N ASN A 321 1.90 -31.75 2.73
CA ASN A 321 1.44 -32.75 3.70
C ASN A 321 1.65 -32.31 5.17
N VAL A 322 1.35 -31.05 5.47
CA VAL A 322 1.47 -30.47 6.83
C VAL A 322 0.14 -30.48 7.56
#